data_AF-A0A2S9YAV0-F1
#
_entry.id   AF-A0A2S9YAV0-F1
#
_cell.length_a   1.000
_cell.length_b   1.000
_cell.length_c   1.000
_cell.angle_alpha   90.00
_cell.angle_beta   90.00
_cell.angle_gamma   90.00
#
_symmetry.space_group_name_H-M   'P 1'
#
loop_
_entity.id
_entity.type
_entity.pdbx_description
1 polymer ?
#
loop_
_entity_poly.entity_id
_entity_poly.type
_entity_poly.pdbx_seq_one_letter_code
_entity_poly.pdbx_strand_id
1 'polypeptide(L)'
;MRPAGLSRALLVLSLVAPAASCGELDDRARFEPVVGVLEIVETIPAAGSPDADPLTRIDLCLSAEVDPRALDSFDATLHSAELTFDTQQEVQLFSWRAPGERAGLASERWCPGSVLSLTPGAPLQPGLTYRVQLRPALLGWAGEALDTEHDSWAPNAEGELRRFIEFRVAGSTGDSAPEEIPALEPGPSLTELFAPGEIFDPEREACGCHQRDDELASARLDLSDPETAWTELVLRTGLENTDFPMVTPRLPSESYLVHKLLRTQAGAGLHGLQGEPMPPDGPLPHADLVRVAHWIEAGAEL
;
A
#
# COMPACT_ATOMS: atom_id res chain seq x y z
N MET A 1 72.48 10.34 -45.94
CA MET A 1 72.56 11.23 -44.77
C MET A 1 71.56 12.37 -44.95
N ARG A 2 70.45 12.33 -44.22
CA ARG A 2 69.52 13.44 -44.02
C ARG A 2 69.43 13.69 -42.51
N PRO A 3 69.47 14.95 -42.09
CA PRO A 3 68.56 15.48 -41.07
C PRO A 3 67.87 16.73 -41.65
N ALA A 4 66.84 17.36 -41.10
CA ALA A 4 65.86 17.14 -40.06
C ALA A 4 64.83 18.27 -40.29
N GLY A 5 63.55 18.06 -39.96
CA GLY A 5 62.53 19.09 -40.03
C GLY A 5 61.31 18.64 -39.26
N LEU A 6 61.26 19.00 -37.98
CA LEU A 6 60.16 18.72 -37.06
C LEU A 6 58.87 19.41 -37.54
N SER A 7 57.79 18.64 -37.65
CA SER A 7 56.43 19.14 -37.82
C SER A 7 55.65 18.95 -36.52
N ARG A 8 54.99 20.01 -36.07
CA ARG A 8 54.15 20.06 -34.85
C ARG A 8 52.91 19.19 -35.06
N ALA A 9 52.69 18.20 -34.19
CA ALA A 9 51.43 17.48 -34.09
C ALA A 9 50.45 18.26 -33.18
N LEU A 10 49.27 18.57 -33.72
CA LEU A 10 48.13 19.15 -33.02
C LEU A 10 47.43 18.02 -32.25
N LEU A 11 47.33 18.13 -30.93
CA LEU A 11 46.56 17.21 -30.09
C LEU A 11 45.09 17.67 -30.12
N VAL A 12 44.22 16.93 -30.80
CA VAL A 12 42.77 17.13 -30.76
C VAL A 12 42.24 16.40 -29.53
N LEU A 13 41.90 17.16 -28.48
CA LEU A 13 41.14 16.66 -27.34
C LEU A 13 39.68 16.48 -27.79
N SER A 14 39.29 15.24 -28.08
CA SER A 14 37.88 14.89 -28.27
C SER A 14 37.18 14.88 -26.91
N LEU A 15 36.35 15.89 -26.66
CA LEU A 15 35.38 15.92 -25.57
C LEU A 15 34.31 14.85 -25.85
N VAL A 16 34.33 13.78 -25.06
CA VAL A 16 33.21 12.84 -24.94
C VAL A 16 32.16 13.53 -24.08
N ALA A 17 31.04 13.92 -24.69
CA ALA A 17 29.87 14.36 -23.96
C ALA A 17 29.24 13.16 -23.23
N PRO A 18 28.94 13.24 -21.93
CA PRO A 18 28.09 12.23 -21.30
C PRO A 18 26.69 12.39 -21.90
N ALA A 19 26.19 11.30 -22.49
CA ALA A 19 24.78 11.18 -22.80
C ALA A 19 24.00 11.36 -21.49
N ALA A 20 23.07 12.31 -21.47
CA ALA A 20 22.10 12.46 -20.41
C ALA A 20 21.28 11.16 -20.34
N SER A 21 21.48 10.39 -19.27
CA SER A 21 20.59 9.32 -18.84
C SER A 21 19.24 9.96 -18.53
N CYS A 22 18.19 9.52 -19.22
CA CYS A 22 16.81 9.87 -18.89
C CYS A 22 16.35 9.00 -17.72
N GLY A 23 16.26 9.61 -16.53
CA GLY A 23 15.32 9.25 -15.45
C GLY A 23 15.40 7.83 -14.87
N GLU A 24 16.35 7.59 -13.97
CA GLU A 24 16.05 6.75 -12.80
C GLU A 24 15.20 7.61 -11.86
N LEU A 25 13.96 7.18 -11.60
CA LEU A 25 13.20 7.67 -10.45
C LEU A 25 14.04 7.42 -9.20
N ASP A 26 14.14 8.43 -8.35
CA ASP A 26 14.99 8.45 -7.17
C ASP A 26 14.50 7.36 -6.17
N ASP A 27 15.09 6.16 -6.24
CA ASP A 27 14.91 5.01 -5.31
C ASP A 27 15.40 5.32 -3.87
N ARG A 28 15.41 6.59 -3.48
CA ARG A 28 15.85 6.98 -2.14
C ARG A 28 14.73 6.68 -1.17
N ALA A 29 14.96 5.63 -0.36
CA ALA A 29 14.27 5.46 0.91
C ALA A 29 14.19 6.81 1.62
N ARG A 30 12.97 7.19 2.03
CA ARG A 30 12.70 8.48 2.69
C ARG A 30 13.52 8.66 3.97
N PHE A 31 13.91 7.55 4.57
CA PHE A 31 14.67 7.48 5.80
C PHE A 31 15.90 6.59 5.61
N GLU A 32 16.91 6.79 6.45
CA GLU A 32 17.96 5.78 6.59
C GLU A 32 17.28 4.48 7.08
N PRO A 33 17.56 3.33 6.44
CA PRO A 33 16.88 2.09 6.76
C PRO A 33 17.08 1.78 8.24
N VAL A 34 15.97 1.65 8.96
CA VAL A 34 16.00 1.11 10.31
C VAL A 34 16.48 -0.34 10.22
N VAL A 35 17.30 -0.77 11.19
CA VAL A 35 17.80 -2.15 11.23
C VAL A 35 16.60 -3.11 11.31
N GLY A 36 16.36 -3.87 10.25
CA GLY A 36 15.25 -4.80 10.13
C GLY A 36 15.08 -5.34 8.72
N VAL A 37 14.17 -6.31 8.56
CA VAL A 37 13.72 -6.85 7.27
C VAL A 37 12.20 -6.91 7.26
N LEU A 38 11.62 -6.74 6.08
CA LEU A 38 10.20 -6.92 5.83
C LEU A 38 9.95 -8.38 5.44
N GLU A 39 9.07 -9.08 6.12
CA GLU A 39 8.78 -10.50 5.86
C GLU A 39 7.36 -10.65 5.30
N ILE A 40 7.14 -11.63 4.41
CA ILE A 40 5.78 -12.08 4.07
C ILE A 40 5.41 -13.16 5.07
N VAL A 41 4.63 -12.79 6.09
CA VAL A 41 4.30 -13.68 7.20
C VAL A 41 3.21 -14.69 6.83
N GLU A 42 2.30 -14.31 5.92
CA GLU A 42 1.20 -15.15 5.48
C GLU A 42 0.75 -14.75 4.07
N THR A 43 0.21 -15.72 3.33
CA THR A 43 -0.38 -15.51 2.01
C THR A 43 -1.79 -16.07 2.01
N ILE A 44 -2.74 -15.38 1.39
CA ILE A 44 -4.13 -15.81 1.28
C ILE A 44 -4.54 -15.69 -0.19
N PRO A 45 -4.82 -16.79 -0.91
CA PRO A 45 -4.75 -18.17 -0.44
C PRO A 45 -3.35 -18.59 0.02
N ALA A 46 -3.30 -19.52 0.97
CA ALA A 46 -2.03 -20.11 1.40
C ALA A 46 -1.31 -20.80 0.23
N ALA A 47 0.02 -20.71 0.21
CA ALA A 47 0.83 -21.43 -0.77
C ALA A 47 0.52 -22.94 -0.70
N GLY A 48 0.24 -23.54 -1.87
CA GLY A 48 -0.19 -24.93 -2.02
C GLY A 48 -1.67 -25.18 -1.71
N SER A 49 -2.47 -24.14 -1.43
CA SER A 49 -3.91 -24.30 -1.17
C SER A 49 -4.61 -24.99 -2.36
N PRO A 50 -5.35 -26.09 -2.14
CA PRO A 50 -5.96 -26.86 -3.22
C PRO A 50 -7.33 -26.33 -3.67
N ASP A 51 -7.98 -25.48 -2.86
CA ASP A 51 -9.40 -25.14 -2.98
C ASP A 51 -9.65 -23.64 -2.73
N ALA A 52 -8.89 -22.77 -3.40
CA ALA A 52 -9.13 -21.33 -3.34
C ALA A 52 -10.45 -20.93 -4.03
N ASP A 53 -11.12 -19.90 -3.50
CA ASP A 53 -12.34 -19.37 -4.12
C ASP A 53 -12.03 -18.75 -5.52
N PRO A 54 -12.83 -19.01 -6.56
CA PRO A 54 -12.72 -18.35 -7.86
C PRO A 54 -12.69 -16.81 -7.81
N LEU A 55 -13.33 -16.22 -6.80
CA LEU A 55 -13.40 -14.78 -6.56
C LEU A 55 -12.33 -14.30 -5.58
N THR A 56 -11.36 -15.14 -5.19
CA THR A 56 -10.34 -14.75 -4.22
C THR A 56 -9.54 -13.53 -4.69
N ARG A 57 -9.27 -12.63 -3.74
CA ARG A 57 -8.16 -11.67 -3.82
C ARG A 57 -6.92 -12.34 -3.24
N ILE A 58 -5.76 -12.13 -3.85
CA ILE A 58 -4.52 -12.67 -3.33
C ILE A 58 -3.91 -11.64 -2.38
N ASP A 59 -3.88 -11.94 -1.09
CA ASP A 59 -3.34 -11.07 -0.06
C ASP A 59 -2.00 -11.60 0.45
N LEU A 60 -1.00 -10.72 0.51
CA LEU A 60 0.30 -10.95 1.12
C LEU A 60 0.34 -10.14 2.41
N CYS A 61 0.29 -10.83 3.54
CA CYS A 61 0.42 -10.19 4.83
C CYS A 61 1.88 -10.02 5.19
N LEU A 62 2.25 -8.81 5.60
CA LEU A 62 3.62 -8.41 5.86
C LEU A 62 3.87 -8.16 7.34
N SER A 63 5.13 -8.33 7.77
CA SER A 63 5.51 -8.19 9.18
C SER A 63 5.48 -6.74 9.69
N ALA A 64 5.57 -5.75 8.79
CA ALA A 64 5.62 -4.33 9.10
C ALA A 64 4.82 -3.50 8.08
N GLU A 65 4.66 -2.21 8.34
CA GLU A 65 4.01 -1.29 7.42
C GLU A 65 4.85 -1.05 6.16
N VAL A 66 4.22 -1.06 4.99
CA VAL A 66 4.86 -0.83 3.67
C VAL A 66 4.85 0.65 3.30
N ASP A 67 5.88 1.12 2.61
CA ASP A 67 5.84 2.43 1.94
C ASP A 67 4.95 2.32 0.68
N PRO A 68 3.77 2.96 0.64
CA PRO A 68 2.86 2.86 -0.51
C PRO A 68 3.50 3.37 -1.81
N ARG A 69 4.54 4.21 -1.75
CA ARG A 69 5.26 4.68 -2.95
C ARG A 69 6.10 3.59 -3.61
N ALA A 70 6.41 2.53 -2.88
CA ALA A 70 7.13 1.38 -3.41
C ALA A 70 6.23 0.43 -4.21
N LEU A 71 4.92 0.67 -4.29
CA LEU A 71 4.02 -0.11 -5.16
C LEU A 71 4.38 0.02 -6.64
N ASP A 72 4.75 1.21 -7.09
CA ASP A 72 5.08 1.46 -8.51
C ASP A 72 6.33 0.68 -8.96
N SER A 73 7.24 0.38 -8.03
CA SER A 73 8.41 -0.47 -8.28
C SER A 73 8.13 -1.95 -8.02
N PHE A 74 7.01 -2.28 -7.37
CA PHE A 74 6.63 -3.64 -7.05
C PHE A 74 5.90 -4.32 -8.20
N ASP A 75 6.51 -5.39 -8.69
CA ASP A 75 5.99 -6.20 -9.78
C ASP A 75 5.47 -7.53 -9.22
N ALA A 76 4.15 -7.61 -9.14
CA ALA A 76 3.40 -8.79 -8.74
C ALA A 76 2.55 -9.21 -9.94
N THR A 77 2.80 -10.40 -10.47
CA THR A 77 2.09 -10.88 -11.66
C THR A 77 1.41 -12.21 -11.38
N LEU A 78 0.18 -12.35 -11.85
CA LEU A 78 -0.62 -13.57 -11.73
C LEU A 78 -0.56 -14.35 -13.04
N HIS A 79 -0.27 -15.66 -12.91
CA HIS A 79 -0.12 -16.56 -14.04
C HIS A 79 -0.92 -17.84 -13.87
N SER A 80 -1.27 -18.47 -14.99
CA SER A 80 -1.64 -19.89 -15.05
C SER A 80 -1.01 -20.50 -16.30
N ALA A 81 -0.14 -21.49 -16.11
CA ALA A 81 0.79 -21.94 -17.16
C ALA A 81 1.55 -20.76 -17.79
N GLU A 82 1.43 -20.56 -19.10
CA GLU A 82 2.07 -19.47 -19.86
C GLU A 82 1.19 -18.21 -19.99
N LEU A 83 0.00 -18.21 -19.40
CA LEU A 83 -0.93 -17.08 -19.48
C LEU A 83 -0.71 -16.15 -18.29
N THR A 84 -0.54 -14.86 -18.58
CA THR A 84 -0.54 -13.78 -17.58
C THR A 84 -1.93 -13.14 -17.52
N PHE A 85 -2.37 -12.80 -16.31
CA PHE A 85 -3.68 -12.21 -16.04
C PHE A 85 -3.53 -10.77 -15.56
N ASP A 86 -4.48 -9.93 -15.95
CA ASP A 86 -4.56 -8.56 -15.46
C ASP A 86 -4.95 -8.55 -13.98
N THR A 87 -4.17 -7.82 -13.17
CA THR A 87 -4.40 -7.65 -11.74
C THR A 87 -4.29 -6.19 -11.35
N GLN A 88 -5.19 -5.76 -10.48
CA GLN A 88 -5.04 -4.51 -9.73
C GLN A 88 -4.27 -4.79 -8.45
N GLN A 89 -3.33 -3.89 -8.11
CA GLN A 89 -2.56 -3.98 -6.87
C GLN A 89 -3.02 -2.88 -5.91
N GLU A 90 -3.09 -3.22 -4.62
CA GLU A 90 -3.47 -2.31 -3.54
C GLU A 90 -2.58 -2.59 -2.33
N VAL A 91 -2.12 -1.55 -1.64
CA VAL A 91 -1.57 -1.69 -0.28
C VAL A 91 -2.61 -1.21 0.72
N GLN A 92 -2.88 -2.06 1.70
CA GLN A 92 -3.61 -1.73 2.91
C GLN A 92 -2.58 -1.54 4.03
N LEU A 93 -2.43 -0.32 4.55
CA LEU A 93 -1.43 -0.07 5.60
C LEU A 93 -1.69 -0.87 6.88
N PHE A 94 -2.96 -1.19 7.11
CA PHE A 94 -3.44 -2.15 8.09
C PHE A 94 -4.52 -3.01 7.43
N SER A 95 -4.79 -4.17 7.99
CA SER A 95 -5.78 -5.13 7.48
C SER A 95 -7.22 -4.62 7.69
N TRP A 96 -7.73 -3.80 6.77
CA TRP A 96 -9.09 -3.23 6.85
C TRP A 96 -10.10 -3.98 6.00
N ARG A 97 -9.66 -4.68 4.95
CA ARG A 97 -10.47 -5.63 4.19
C ARG A 97 -10.36 -7.03 4.78
N ALA A 98 -11.42 -7.82 4.63
CA ALA A 98 -11.41 -9.23 5.01
C ALA A 98 -10.39 -10.02 4.16
N PRO A 99 -9.71 -11.02 4.76
CA PRO A 99 -8.65 -11.77 4.10
C PRO A 99 -9.18 -12.56 2.90
N GLY A 100 -8.59 -12.33 1.72
CA GLY A 100 -8.91 -13.06 0.50
C GLY A 100 -10.27 -12.71 -0.13
N GLU A 101 -11.04 -11.80 0.48
CA GLU A 101 -12.38 -11.44 0.02
C GLU A 101 -12.39 -10.12 -0.76
N ARG A 102 -13.07 -10.10 -1.92
CA ARG A 102 -13.22 -8.86 -2.73
C ARG A 102 -14.13 -7.81 -2.11
N ALA A 103 -15.17 -8.25 -1.38
CA ALA A 103 -16.25 -7.39 -0.89
C ALA A 103 -16.43 -7.40 0.63
N GLY A 104 -15.48 -7.97 1.37
CA GLY A 104 -15.54 -8.06 2.83
C GLY A 104 -14.69 -6.99 3.52
N LEU A 105 -15.20 -6.47 4.64
CA LEU A 105 -14.45 -5.66 5.59
C LEU A 105 -13.97 -6.55 6.75
N ALA A 106 -12.79 -6.25 7.27
CA ALA A 106 -12.26 -6.97 8.43
C ALA A 106 -12.92 -6.46 9.72
N SER A 107 -13.35 -7.40 10.57
CA SER A 107 -13.85 -7.06 11.92
C SER A 107 -12.73 -6.87 12.95
N GLU A 108 -11.54 -7.37 12.66
CA GLU A 108 -10.34 -7.25 13.48
C GLU A 108 -9.07 -7.23 12.63
N ARG A 109 -7.95 -6.79 13.22
CA ARG A 109 -6.64 -6.82 12.57
C ARG A 109 -6.17 -8.27 12.43
N TRP A 110 -6.11 -8.79 11.22
CA TRP A 110 -5.65 -10.16 10.93
C TRP A 110 -4.19 -10.21 10.46
N CYS A 111 -3.63 -9.07 10.03
CA CYS A 111 -2.24 -8.95 9.60
C CYS A 111 -1.43 -8.06 10.56
N PRO A 112 -0.25 -8.50 11.07
CA PRO A 112 0.59 -7.70 11.95
C PRO A 112 1.10 -6.40 11.33
N GLY A 113 1.33 -6.34 10.01
CA GLY A 113 1.75 -5.14 9.29
C GLY A 113 0.75 -4.73 8.21
N SER A 114 1.28 -4.33 7.05
CA SER A 114 0.49 -4.04 5.86
C SER A 114 0.07 -5.30 5.12
N VAL A 115 -0.97 -5.17 4.32
CA VAL A 115 -1.43 -6.19 3.36
C VAL A 115 -1.19 -5.66 1.97
N LEU A 116 -0.50 -6.43 1.14
CA LEU A 116 -0.39 -6.18 -0.29
C LEU A 116 -1.35 -7.13 -1.01
N SER A 117 -2.30 -6.55 -1.72
CA SER A 117 -3.41 -7.26 -2.35
C SER A 117 -3.29 -7.24 -3.87
N LEU A 118 -3.45 -8.39 -4.51
CA LEU A 118 -3.60 -8.53 -5.95
C LEU A 118 -5.04 -8.98 -6.24
N THR A 119 -5.80 -8.12 -6.93
CA THR A 119 -7.18 -8.40 -7.33
C THR A 119 -7.22 -8.74 -8.82
N PRO A 120 -7.53 -10.01 -9.20
CA PRO A 120 -7.69 -10.37 -10.60
C PRO A 120 -8.87 -9.62 -11.25
N GLY A 121 -8.67 -9.09 -12.47
CA GLY A 121 -9.69 -8.34 -13.20
C GLY A 121 -10.95 -9.13 -13.57
N ALA A 122 -10.88 -10.46 -13.51
CA ALA A 122 -12.00 -11.38 -13.72
C ALA A 122 -11.95 -12.53 -12.69
N PRO A 123 -13.04 -13.29 -12.52
CA PRO A 123 -13.04 -14.53 -11.74
C PRO A 123 -12.02 -15.53 -12.27
N LEU A 124 -11.31 -16.18 -11.36
CA LEU A 124 -10.38 -17.24 -11.69
C LEU A 124 -11.14 -18.50 -12.13
N GLN A 125 -10.56 -19.25 -13.06
CA GLN A 125 -11.20 -20.44 -13.63
C GLN A 125 -11.09 -21.63 -12.67
N PRO A 126 -12.21 -22.29 -12.32
CA PRO A 126 -12.22 -23.49 -11.50
C PRO A 126 -11.29 -24.60 -11.98
N GLY A 127 -10.68 -25.29 -11.01
CA GLY A 127 -9.83 -26.45 -11.22
C GLY A 127 -8.44 -26.16 -11.77
N LEU A 128 -8.11 -24.91 -12.12
CA LEU A 128 -6.78 -24.50 -12.57
C LEU A 128 -5.85 -24.15 -11.41
N THR A 129 -4.56 -24.35 -11.63
CA THR A 129 -3.49 -23.84 -10.77
C THR A 129 -3.06 -22.46 -11.24
N TYR A 130 -3.00 -21.55 -10.28
CA TYR A 130 -2.51 -20.19 -10.46
C TYR A 130 -1.22 -20.01 -9.68
N ARG A 131 -0.39 -19.08 -10.15
CA ARG A 131 0.89 -18.75 -9.56
C ARG A 131 1.07 -17.24 -9.54
N VAL A 132 1.29 -16.67 -8.36
CA VAL A 132 1.78 -15.31 -8.23
C VAL A 132 3.30 -15.33 -8.28
N GLN A 133 3.88 -14.49 -9.13
CA GLN A 133 5.31 -14.22 -9.19
C GLN A 133 5.60 -12.87 -8.55
N LEU A 134 6.52 -12.85 -7.58
CA LEU A 134 6.93 -11.64 -6.86
C LEU A 134 8.39 -11.27 -7.16
N ARG A 135 8.68 -9.97 -7.14
CA ARG A 135 10.04 -9.40 -7.14
C ARG A 135 10.39 -8.81 -5.78
N PRO A 136 11.66 -8.79 -5.37
CA PRO A 136 12.08 -8.24 -4.08
C PRO A 136 12.26 -6.72 -4.13
N ALA A 137 11.25 -6.00 -4.62
CA ALA A 137 11.30 -4.54 -4.79
C ALA A 137 10.51 -3.78 -3.70
N LEU A 138 9.79 -4.51 -2.84
CA LEU A 138 8.97 -3.91 -1.80
C LEU A 138 9.85 -3.34 -0.68
N LEU A 139 9.48 -2.15 -0.19
CA LEU A 139 10.13 -1.50 0.93
C LEU A 139 9.14 -1.28 2.08
N GLY A 140 9.61 -1.57 3.28
CA GLY A 140 8.95 -1.14 4.51
C GLY A 140 8.97 0.37 4.64
N TRP A 141 8.05 0.90 5.42
CA TRP A 141 7.87 2.34 5.65
C TRP A 141 9.14 3.01 6.18
N ALA A 142 9.92 2.30 7.01
CA ALA A 142 11.18 2.80 7.56
C ALA A 142 12.41 2.39 6.72
N GLY A 143 12.21 1.95 5.48
CA GLY A 143 13.25 1.57 4.54
C GLY A 143 13.69 0.10 4.65
N GLU A 144 12.96 -0.74 5.38
CA GLU A 144 13.26 -2.17 5.50
C GLU A 144 13.14 -2.86 4.14
N ALA A 145 14.18 -3.57 3.71
CA ALA A 145 14.09 -4.39 2.49
C ALA A 145 13.32 -5.69 2.76
N LEU A 146 12.64 -6.20 1.73
CA LEU A 146 12.02 -7.52 1.78
C LEU A 146 13.06 -8.60 2.07
N ASP A 147 12.78 -9.49 3.03
CA ASP A 147 13.62 -10.62 3.35
C ASP A 147 13.61 -11.62 2.19
N THR A 148 14.79 -11.76 1.58
CA THR A 148 15.03 -12.70 0.49
C THR A 148 15.88 -13.90 0.88
N GLU A 149 16.41 -13.92 2.10
CA GLU A 149 17.22 -15.03 2.61
C GLU A 149 16.35 -16.22 3.02
N HIS A 150 15.08 -15.95 3.39
CA HIS A 150 14.07 -16.93 3.77
C HIS A 150 12.94 -16.96 2.72
N ASP A 151 12.12 -18.02 2.67
CA ASP A 151 10.90 -18.12 1.83
C ASP A 151 11.01 -18.40 0.31
N SER A 152 11.77 -19.42 -0.08
CA SER A 152 11.71 -20.00 -1.45
C SER A 152 12.00 -19.01 -2.59
N TRP A 153 12.71 -17.92 -2.32
CA TRP A 153 13.27 -17.07 -3.37
C TRP A 153 14.32 -17.84 -4.17
N ALA A 154 14.22 -17.75 -5.50
CA ALA A 154 15.17 -18.38 -6.40
C ALA A 154 15.44 -17.49 -7.61
N PRO A 155 16.67 -17.51 -8.16
CA PRO A 155 16.96 -16.82 -9.42
C PRO A 155 16.22 -17.50 -10.58
N ASN A 156 15.65 -16.70 -11.48
CA ASN A 156 15.13 -17.17 -12.76
C ASN A 156 16.29 -17.42 -13.78
N ALA A 157 15.96 -17.72 -15.04
CA ALA A 157 16.94 -18.00 -16.09
C ALA A 157 17.86 -16.79 -16.37
N GLU A 158 17.37 -15.58 -16.11
CA GLU A 158 18.08 -14.31 -16.26
C GLU A 158 18.90 -13.95 -15.01
N GLY A 159 18.84 -14.76 -13.95
CA GLY A 159 19.54 -14.52 -12.68
C GLY A 159 18.82 -13.57 -11.72
N GLU A 160 17.61 -13.12 -12.07
CA GLU A 160 16.82 -12.24 -11.22
C GLU A 160 16.06 -13.04 -10.17
N LEU A 161 16.10 -12.56 -8.93
CA LEU A 161 15.44 -13.23 -7.83
C LEU A 161 13.91 -13.11 -7.95
N ARG A 162 13.22 -14.24 -7.73
CA ARG A 162 11.75 -14.36 -7.77
C ARG A 162 11.26 -15.29 -6.68
N ARG A 163 10.07 -15.00 -6.16
CA ARG A 163 9.29 -15.93 -5.33
C ARG A 163 8.00 -16.29 -6.05
N PHE A 164 7.61 -17.55 -5.94
CA PHE A 164 6.39 -18.06 -6.53
C PHE A 164 5.43 -18.55 -5.44
N ILE A 165 4.19 -18.11 -5.51
CA ILE A 165 3.11 -18.58 -4.64
C ILE A 165 2.10 -19.27 -5.52
N GLU A 166 2.00 -20.59 -5.38
CA GLU A 166 1.08 -21.42 -6.16
C GLU A 166 -0.15 -21.77 -5.34
N PHE A 167 -1.32 -21.77 -5.95
CA PHE A 167 -2.57 -22.24 -5.37
C PHE A 167 -3.49 -22.75 -6.47
N ARG A 168 -4.47 -23.58 -6.11
CA ARG A 168 -5.46 -24.13 -7.03
C ARG A 168 -6.83 -23.59 -6.68
N VAL A 169 -7.60 -23.24 -7.70
CA VAL A 169 -8.98 -22.77 -7.56
C VAL A 169 -9.91 -23.97 -7.44
N ALA A 170 -10.83 -23.93 -6.48
CA ALA A 170 -11.80 -24.97 -6.21
C ALA A 170 -12.64 -25.32 -7.45
N GLY A 171 -13.04 -26.59 -7.56
CA GLY A 171 -13.82 -27.13 -8.67
C GLY A 171 -13.00 -27.92 -9.70
N SER A 172 -13.65 -28.24 -10.81
CA SER A 172 -13.07 -29.03 -11.90
C SER A 172 -12.85 -28.18 -13.16
N THR A 173 -11.85 -28.56 -13.95
CA THR A 173 -11.64 -27.93 -15.26
C THR A 173 -12.89 -28.09 -16.13
N GLY A 174 -13.45 -26.97 -16.58
CA GLY A 174 -14.69 -26.93 -17.37
C GLY A 174 -15.93 -26.52 -16.56
N ASP A 175 -15.83 -26.46 -15.24
CA ASP A 175 -16.86 -25.78 -14.43
C ASP A 175 -16.85 -24.27 -14.76
N SER A 176 -18.03 -23.66 -14.76
CA SER A 176 -18.16 -22.23 -15.02
C SER A 176 -17.70 -21.43 -13.81
N ALA A 177 -16.86 -20.42 -14.05
CA ALA A 177 -16.57 -19.42 -13.02
C ALA A 177 -17.84 -18.59 -12.73
N PRO A 178 -17.97 -18.01 -11.52
CA PRO A 178 -19.06 -17.06 -11.24
C PRO A 178 -19.10 -15.94 -12.28
N GLU A 179 -20.30 -15.56 -12.74
CA GLU A 179 -20.43 -14.45 -13.69
C GLU A 179 -20.37 -13.09 -12.99
N GLU A 180 -20.81 -13.03 -11.73
CA GLU A 180 -20.88 -11.81 -10.94
C GLU A 180 -19.64 -11.69 -10.04
N ILE A 181 -18.95 -10.55 -10.14
CA ILE A 181 -17.88 -10.17 -9.22
C ILE A 181 -18.53 -9.29 -8.15
N PRO A 182 -18.54 -9.71 -6.87
CA PRO A 182 -19.09 -8.88 -5.82
C PRO A 182 -18.24 -7.61 -5.68
N ALA A 183 -18.92 -6.47 -5.67
CA ALA A 183 -18.32 -5.18 -5.34
C ALA A 183 -18.34 -4.98 -3.83
N LEU A 184 -17.34 -4.26 -3.30
CA LEU A 184 -17.44 -3.75 -1.94
C LEU A 184 -18.64 -2.81 -1.86
N GLU A 185 -19.46 -2.96 -0.81
CA GLU A 185 -20.53 -2.03 -0.53
C GLU A 185 -19.99 -0.58 -0.45
N PRO A 186 -20.79 0.43 -0.81
CA PRO A 186 -20.40 1.83 -0.65
C PRO A 186 -19.97 2.12 0.80
N GLY A 187 -18.94 2.95 0.94
CA GLY A 187 -18.48 3.42 2.24
C GLY A 187 -19.45 4.41 2.87
N PRO A 188 -19.32 4.67 4.19
CA PRO A 188 -20.06 5.75 4.81
C PRO A 188 -19.61 7.09 4.22
N SER A 189 -20.51 8.05 4.16
CA SER A 189 -20.22 9.47 3.93
C SER A 189 -19.52 10.09 5.15
N LEU A 190 -18.89 11.25 4.97
CA LEU A 190 -18.31 11.98 6.10
C LEU A 190 -19.40 12.39 7.10
N THR A 191 -20.57 12.81 6.63
CA THR A 191 -21.73 13.12 7.46
C THR A 191 -22.13 11.94 8.34
N GLU A 192 -22.08 10.72 7.82
CA GLU A 192 -22.33 9.52 8.61
C GLU A 192 -21.22 9.25 9.63
N LEU A 193 -19.96 9.60 9.36
CA LEU A 193 -18.87 9.50 10.35
C LEU A 193 -18.98 10.53 11.49
N PHE A 194 -19.85 11.53 11.36
CA PHE A 194 -20.20 12.51 12.39
C PHE A 194 -21.48 12.15 13.16
N ALA A 195 -22.18 11.07 12.80
CA ALA A 195 -23.39 10.66 13.50
C ALA A 195 -23.10 10.27 14.97
N PRO A 196 -24.10 10.31 15.87
CA PRO A 196 -23.88 9.96 17.27
C PRO A 196 -23.24 8.58 17.46
N GLY A 197 -22.13 8.52 18.19
CA GLY A 197 -21.33 7.31 18.41
C GLY A 197 -20.26 7.04 17.36
N GLU A 198 -20.16 7.82 16.27
CA GLU A 198 -19.19 7.63 15.19
C GLU A 198 -17.90 8.42 15.40
N ILE A 199 -16.83 8.10 14.69
CA ILE A 199 -15.47 8.58 15.01
C ILE A 199 -15.34 10.12 15.12
N PHE A 200 -16.10 10.87 14.34
CA PHE A 200 -16.12 12.33 14.35
C PHE A 200 -17.31 12.92 15.12
N ASP A 201 -18.05 12.12 15.89
CA ASP A 201 -19.07 12.62 16.81
C ASP A 201 -18.46 13.65 17.78
N PRO A 202 -18.96 14.89 17.83
CA PRO A 202 -18.53 15.92 18.79
C PRO A 202 -18.62 15.52 20.27
N GLU A 203 -19.47 14.55 20.60
CA GLU A 203 -19.62 14.02 21.96
C GLU A 203 -18.53 12.98 22.31
N ARG A 204 -17.82 12.42 21.31
CA ARG A 204 -16.69 11.50 21.54
C ARG A 204 -15.39 12.26 21.74
N GLU A 205 -14.55 11.76 22.65
CA GLU A 205 -13.27 12.40 22.96
C GLU A 205 -12.21 12.21 21.87
N ALA A 206 -12.34 11.18 21.02
CA ALA A 206 -11.33 10.77 20.05
C ALA A 206 -10.86 11.92 19.13
N CYS A 207 -11.78 12.75 18.62
CA CYS A 207 -11.45 13.90 17.78
C CYS A 207 -11.78 15.25 18.44
N GLY A 208 -12.13 15.24 19.73
CA GLY A 208 -12.66 16.41 20.44
C GLY A 208 -11.73 17.62 20.51
N CYS A 209 -10.41 17.43 20.42
CA CYS A 209 -9.44 18.52 20.33
C CYS A 209 -9.58 19.35 19.05
N HIS A 210 -10.09 18.75 17.98
CA HIS A 210 -10.31 19.40 16.67
C HIS A 210 -11.72 19.98 16.51
N GLN A 211 -12.56 19.84 17.54
CA GLN A 211 -14.00 20.17 17.49
C GLN A 211 -14.40 21.24 18.48
N ARG A 212 -13.56 21.47 19.49
CA ARG A 212 -13.76 22.48 20.53
C ARG A 212 -12.93 23.70 20.20
N ASP A 213 -13.26 24.82 20.84
CA ASP A 213 -12.49 26.08 20.78
C ASP A 213 -11.08 25.98 21.42
N ASP A 214 -10.41 24.82 21.33
CA ASP A 214 -8.95 24.78 21.46
C ASP A 214 -8.38 25.38 20.17
N GLU A 215 -7.98 26.65 20.26
CA GLU A 215 -7.52 27.46 19.12
C GLU A 215 -6.34 26.81 18.37
N LEU A 216 -5.52 25.94 18.99
CA LEU A 216 -4.33 25.42 18.31
C LEU A 216 -4.60 24.17 17.48
N ALA A 217 -5.44 23.25 17.96
CA ALA A 217 -5.77 22.04 17.23
C ALA A 217 -6.79 22.32 16.12
N SER A 218 -7.83 23.09 16.42
CA SER A 218 -8.82 23.56 15.43
C SER A 218 -8.19 24.43 14.33
N ALA A 219 -7.25 25.33 14.66
CA ALA A 219 -6.56 26.13 13.63
C ALA A 219 -5.64 25.31 12.71
N ARG A 220 -5.30 24.06 13.07
CA ARG A 220 -4.51 23.17 12.21
C ARG A 220 -5.39 22.24 11.36
N LEU A 221 -6.49 21.78 11.94
CA LEU A 221 -7.49 20.93 11.33
C LEU A 221 -8.80 21.13 12.11
N ASP A 222 -9.80 21.73 11.46
CA ASP A 222 -11.12 21.95 12.01
C ASP A 222 -12.05 20.80 11.63
N LEU A 223 -12.50 20.06 12.65
CA LEU A 223 -13.44 18.95 12.51
C LEU A 223 -14.78 19.26 13.19
N SER A 224 -15.12 20.53 13.43
CA SER A 224 -16.30 20.96 14.19
C SER A 224 -17.64 20.53 13.58
N ASP A 225 -17.71 20.44 12.24
CA ASP A 225 -18.87 19.96 11.50
C ASP A 225 -18.46 19.26 10.19
N PRO A 226 -19.35 18.45 9.57
CA PRO A 226 -19.02 17.69 8.37
C PRO A 226 -18.57 18.54 7.18
N GLU A 227 -19.20 19.70 6.92
CA GLU A 227 -18.90 20.53 5.74
C GLU A 227 -17.51 21.18 5.88
N THR A 228 -17.22 21.71 7.06
CA THR A 228 -15.92 22.27 7.42
C THR A 228 -14.84 21.18 7.38
N ALA A 229 -15.09 20.04 8.02
CA ALA A 229 -14.17 18.91 8.04
C ALA A 229 -13.87 18.38 6.63
N TRP A 230 -14.87 18.27 5.76
CA TRP A 230 -14.66 17.81 4.39
C TRP A 230 -13.76 18.76 3.61
N THR A 231 -13.95 20.07 3.79
CA THR A 231 -13.09 21.09 3.17
C THR A 231 -11.65 20.95 3.65
N GLU A 232 -11.43 20.79 4.96
CA GLU A 232 -10.11 20.69 5.57
C GLU A 232 -9.42 19.33 5.33
N LEU A 233 -10.18 18.25 5.13
CA LEU A 233 -9.64 16.91 4.89
C LEU A 233 -9.42 16.63 3.41
N VAL A 234 -10.40 16.95 2.55
CA VAL A 234 -10.46 16.48 1.15
C VAL A 234 -10.07 17.58 0.17
N LEU A 235 -10.48 18.84 0.42
CA LEU A 235 -10.15 19.95 -0.48
C LEU A 235 -8.83 20.66 -0.15
N ARG A 236 -8.24 20.34 1.00
CA ARG A 236 -6.96 20.92 1.43
C ARG A 236 -5.86 20.62 0.42
N THR A 237 -5.26 21.69 -0.10
CA THR A 237 -4.18 21.59 -1.08
C THR A 237 -2.83 21.50 -0.39
N GLY A 238 -1.94 20.65 -0.91
CA GLY A 238 -0.58 20.51 -0.42
C GLY A 238 -0.28 19.09 0.02
N LEU A 239 1.00 18.79 0.17
CA LEU A 239 1.46 17.52 0.70
C LEU A 239 1.78 17.70 2.17
N GLU A 240 1.37 16.73 2.97
CA GLU A 240 1.79 16.60 4.35
C GLU A 240 3.20 15.99 4.39
N ASN A 241 3.77 15.83 5.59
CA ASN A 241 5.18 15.47 5.70
C ASN A 241 5.52 14.08 5.13
N THR A 242 4.53 13.24 4.82
CA THR A 242 4.66 11.93 4.15
C THR A 242 4.61 12.02 2.62
N ASP A 243 4.64 13.22 2.05
CA ASP A 243 4.48 13.47 0.60
C ASP A 243 3.10 13.08 0.05
N PHE A 244 2.11 12.94 0.94
CA PHE A 244 0.73 12.62 0.59
C PHE A 244 -0.22 13.73 1.08
N PRO A 245 -1.33 14.01 0.37
CA PRO A 245 -2.40 14.87 0.86
C PRO A 245 -3.00 14.39 2.19
N MET A 246 -3.78 15.27 2.84
CA MET A 246 -4.53 14.93 4.05
C MET A 246 -5.43 13.71 3.82
N VAL A 247 -6.26 13.76 2.76
CA VAL A 247 -7.02 12.63 2.24
C VAL A 247 -6.83 12.54 0.73
N THR A 248 -6.54 11.33 0.25
CA THR A 248 -6.49 11.00 -1.18
C THR A 248 -7.67 10.08 -1.49
N PRO A 249 -8.75 10.59 -2.11
CA PRO A 249 -9.92 9.78 -2.44
C PRO A 249 -9.54 8.52 -3.23
N ARG A 250 -10.14 7.39 -2.84
CA ARG A 250 -9.91 6.04 -3.39
C ARG A 250 -8.54 5.42 -3.05
N LEU A 251 -7.71 6.08 -2.26
CA LEU A 251 -6.38 5.60 -1.92
C LEU A 251 -6.11 5.77 -0.40
N PRO A 252 -6.68 4.88 0.46
CA PRO A 252 -6.51 4.97 1.90
C PRO A 252 -5.04 4.91 2.35
N SER A 253 -4.21 4.11 1.68
CA SER A 253 -2.77 4.01 1.97
C SER A 253 -1.97 5.22 1.51
N GLU A 254 -2.52 6.07 0.65
CA GLU A 254 -1.91 7.33 0.21
C GLU A 254 -2.55 8.55 0.90
N SER A 255 -3.17 8.35 2.05
CA SER A 255 -3.86 9.39 2.81
C SER A 255 -3.16 9.65 4.14
N TYR A 256 -2.67 10.87 4.34
CA TYR A 256 -1.98 11.26 5.58
C TYR A 256 -2.83 11.07 6.83
N LEU A 257 -4.15 11.24 6.73
CA LEU A 257 -5.08 10.94 7.81
C LEU A 257 -4.88 9.51 8.33
N VAL A 258 -4.83 8.51 7.45
CA VAL A 258 -4.60 7.11 7.84
C VAL A 258 -3.22 6.97 8.48
N HIS A 259 -2.18 7.60 7.93
CA HIS A 259 -0.84 7.59 8.53
C HIS A 259 -0.82 8.11 9.96
N LYS A 260 -1.59 9.17 10.24
CA LYS A 260 -1.68 9.79 11.57
C LYS A 260 -2.51 8.98 12.56
N LEU A 261 -3.51 8.25 12.09
CA LEU A 261 -4.35 7.41 12.93
C LEU A 261 -3.69 6.06 13.29
N LEU A 262 -2.74 5.62 12.47
CA LEU A 262 -2.06 4.36 12.68
C LEU A 262 -1.01 4.41 13.78
N ARG A 263 -0.90 3.29 14.48
CA ARG A 263 0.16 2.99 15.44
C ARG A 263 0.76 1.64 15.10
N THR A 264 2.08 1.55 15.25
CA THR A 264 2.83 0.30 15.19
C THR A 264 2.38 -0.63 16.32
N GLN A 265 2.78 -1.90 16.27
CA GLN A 265 2.49 -2.85 17.36
C GLN A 265 3.02 -2.40 18.73
N ALA A 266 4.10 -1.61 18.75
CA ALA A 266 4.65 -1.00 19.96
C ALA A 266 3.85 0.22 20.46
N GLY A 267 2.78 0.62 19.77
CA GLY A 267 1.93 1.76 20.10
C GLY A 267 2.46 3.13 19.64
N ALA A 268 3.63 3.16 19.01
CA ALA A 268 4.22 4.38 18.45
C ALA A 268 3.61 4.74 17.09
N GLY A 269 3.68 6.01 16.68
CA GLY A 269 3.32 6.40 15.31
C GLY A 269 4.27 5.83 14.26
N LEU A 270 3.90 5.96 12.98
CA LEU A 270 4.76 5.54 11.87
C LEU A 270 6.10 6.30 11.87
N HIS A 271 7.17 5.60 11.47
CA HIS A 271 8.52 6.18 11.49
C HIS A 271 8.60 7.46 10.65
N GLY A 272 9.21 8.50 11.22
CA GLY A 272 9.39 9.81 10.59
C GLY A 272 8.10 10.58 10.26
N LEU A 273 6.96 10.15 10.81
CA LEU A 273 5.74 10.96 10.85
C LEU A 273 5.92 12.14 11.81
N GLN A 274 5.50 13.34 11.43
CA GLN A 274 5.72 14.53 12.28
C GLN A 274 4.65 14.61 13.36
N GLY A 275 5.09 14.81 14.61
CA GLY A 275 4.22 14.89 15.79
C GLY A 275 3.71 13.53 16.25
N GLU A 276 2.95 13.52 17.33
CA GLU A 276 2.39 12.29 17.91
C GLU A 276 1.32 11.66 17.00
N PRO A 277 1.11 10.33 17.06
CA PRO A 277 -0.04 9.68 16.46
C PRO A 277 -1.34 10.17 17.11
N MET A 278 -2.43 10.14 16.35
CA MET A 278 -3.75 10.57 16.79
C MET A 278 -4.69 9.37 16.95
N PRO A 279 -5.63 9.41 17.92
CA PRO A 279 -5.70 10.39 19.00
C PRO A 279 -4.55 10.21 20.00
N PRO A 280 -4.17 11.25 20.76
CA PRO A 280 -3.02 11.19 21.66
C PRO A 280 -3.20 10.16 22.78
N ASP A 281 -4.43 9.98 23.27
CA ASP A 281 -4.75 9.14 24.44
C ASP A 281 -4.73 7.64 24.15
N GLY A 282 -4.66 7.21 22.89
CA GLY A 282 -4.55 5.79 22.53
C GLY A 282 -4.83 5.51 21.05
N PRO A 283 -4.70 4.25 20.60
CA PRO A 283 -5.16 3.85 19.27
C PRO A 283 -6.69 3.95 19.17
N LEU A 284 -7.18 4.24 17.97
CA LEU A 284 -8.59 4.03 17.65
C LEU A 284 -8.95 2.54 17.68
N PRO A 285 -10.20 2.18 18.02
CA PRO A 285 -10.75 0.87 17.72
C PRO A 285 -10.56 0.52 16.24
N HIS A 286 -10.26 -0.74 15.94
CA HIS A 286 -10.05 -1.19 14.56
C HIS A 286 -11.27 -0.93 13.67
N ALA A 287 -12.49 -1.11 14.19
CA ALA A 287 -13.72 -0.78 13.47
C ALA A 287 -13.79 0.70 13.05
N ASP A 288 -13.36 1.65 13.88
CA ASP A 288 -13.33 3.07 13.51
C ASP A 288 -12.29 3.33 12.40
N LEU A 289 -11.12 2.69 12.48
CA LEU A 289 -10.10 2.77 11.43
C LEU A 289 -10.62 2.21 10.10
N VAL A 290 -11.29 1.06 10.13
CA VAL A 290 -11.92 0.44 8.95
C VAL A 290 -12.93 1.39 8.31
N ARG A 291 -13.77 2.06 9.12
CA ARG A 291 -14.75 3.01 8.61
C ARG A 291 -14.10 4.22 7.93
N VAL A 292 -13.02 4.76 8.49
CA VAL A 292 -12.26 5.85 7.85
C VAL A 292 -11.63 5.38 6.54
N ALA A 293 -10.99 4.21 6.53
CA ALA A 293 -10.40 3.66 5.31
C ALA A 293 -11.46 3.39 4.24
N HIS A 294 -12.63 2.87 4.63
CA HIS A 294 -13.73 2.59 3.71
C HIS A 294 -14.38 3.86 3.15
N TRP A 295 -14.52 4.92 3.95
CA TRP A 295 -14.93 6.25 3.47
C TRP A 295 -13.96 6.78 2.42
N ILE A 296 -12.65 6.71 2.69
CA ILE A 296 -11.63 7.17 1.74
C ILE A 296 -11.69 6.34 0.45
N GLU A 297 -11.73 5.01 0.56
CA GLU A 297 -11.85 4.09 -0.57
C GLU A 297 -13.07 4.40 -1.44
N ALA A 298 -14.21 4.68 -0.81
CA ALA A 298 -15.46 5.01 -1.49
C ALA A 298 -15.42 6.35 -2.24
N GLY A 299 -14.36 7.15 -2.06
CA GLY A 299 -14.18 8.43 -2.74
C GLY A 299 -14.25 9.64 -1.80
N ALA A 300 -14.24 9.41 -0.49
CA ALA A 300 -14.25 10.45 0.53
C ALA A 300 -15.42 11.46 0.37
N GLU A 301 -16.64 10.94 0.15
CA GLU A 301 -17.84 11.77 -0.05
C GLU A 301 -18.29 12.45 1.25
N LEU A 302 -18.91 13.63 1.14
CA LEU A 302 -19.48 14.38 2.26
C LEU A 302 -20.77 13.74 2.78
#